data_AF-A0A8W8I6E6-F1
#
_entry.id   AF-A0A8W8I6E6-F1
#
_cell.length_a   1.000
_cell.length_b   1.000
_cell.length_c   1.000
_cell.angle_alpha   90.00
_cell.angle_beta   90.00
_cell.angle_gamma   90.00
#
_symmetry.space_group_name_H-M   'P 1'
#
loop_
_entity.id
_entity.type
_entity.pdbx_description
1 polymer ?
#
loop_
_entity_poly.entity_id
_entity_poly.type
_entity_poly.pdbx_seq_one_letter_code
_entity_poly.pdbx_strand_id
1 'polypeptide(L)'
;QTKTQILLSSNFPVCPIMQDGPCCGIVALAMAAQMLSKETTASHVLKTSQNLGFSLQGELFSAYNLAKLAEETLKCTSEVLDMRDSESKRSLLRHLANSHPVLVPYDGDGNNAPCLKNGHKAHWALLTGFLASLPKPLEINNSLDITEDTELCPLYHIKSKKSVPLHDQIVGSPDVFVYGIQGKSRNVSLWPLHNLLASNANLREVDPNREAETDQYLIPQEGIQSVLCNKIVILHS
;
A
#
# COMPACT_ATOMS: atom_id res chain seq x y z
N GLN A 1 6.19 -34.78 14.35
CA GLN A 1 6.51 -33.49 14.96
C GLN A 1 5.60 -32.44 14.37
N THR A 2 4.71 -31.86 15.18
CA THR A 2 3.92 -30.69 14.78
C THR A 2 4.88 -29.54 14.49
N LYS A 3 4.94 -29.07 13.24
CA LYS A 3 5.71 -27.87 12.89
C LYS A 3 5.08 -26.68 13.62
N THR A 4 5.69 -26.23 14.71
CA THR A 4 5.24 -25.03 15.40
C THR A 4 5.41 -23.83 14.47
N GLN A 5 4.33 -23.12 14.16
CA GLN A 5 4.39 -21.86 13.43
C GLN A 5 4.58 -20.69 14.40
N ILE A 6 5.17 -19.61 13.92
CA ILE A 6 5.15 -18.31 14.60
C ILE A 6 4.50 -17.26 13.72
N LEU A 7 4.12 -16.15 14.34
CA LEU A 7 3.71 -14.95 13.63
C LEU A 7 4.84 -13.92 13.71
N LEU A 8 5.29 -13.44 12.56
CA LEU A 8 6.28 -12.37 12.46
C LEU A 8 5.60 -11.11 11.95
N SER A 9 5.67 -10.05 12.74
CA SER A 9 5.12 -8.73 12.46
C SER A 9 6.23 -7.71 12.22
N SER A 10 6.05 -6.89 11.19
CA SER A 10 6.81 -5.66 10.99
C SER A 10 5.83 -4.60 10.54
N ASN A 11 5.78 -3.47 11.26
CA ASN A 11 4.94 -2.34 10.92
C ASN A 11 5.69 -1.05 11.19
N PHE A 12 5.80 -0.17 10.19
CA PHE A 12 6.33 1.17 10.37
C PHE A 12 5.20 2.10 10.85
N PRO A 13 5.30 2.69 12.06
CA PRO A 13 4.27 3.62 12.54
C PRO A 13 4.26 4.90 11.69
N VAL A 14 3.08 5.28 11.20
CA VAL A 14 2.85 6.49 10.40
C VAL A 14 1.73 7.30 11.06
N CYS A 15 1.90 8.61 11.17
CA CYS A 15 0.85 9.51 11.61
C CYS A 15 -0.24 9.62 10.52
N PRO A 16 -1.49 9.20 10.79
CA PRO A 16 -2.55 9.21 9.79
C PRO A 16 -2.93 10.62 9.36
N ILE A 17 -3.16 10.81 8.06
CA ILE A 17 -3.64 12.07 7.48
C ILE A 17 -5.06 11.84 6.95
N MET A 18 -6.02 12.62 7.48
CA MET A 18 -7.40 12.60 7.01
C MET A 18 -7.50 13.28 5.64
N GLN A 19 -8.19 12.65 4.70
CA GLN A 19 -8.48 13.27 3.42
C GLN A 19 -9.63 14.26 3.53
N ASP A 20 -9.59 15.26 2.68
CA ASP A 20 -10.72 16.11 2.33
C ASP A 20 -11.01 15.93 0.83
N GLY A 21 -12.28 15.78 0.47
CA GLY A 21 -12.69 15.45 -0.90
C GLY A 21 -12.07 14.15 -1.47
N PRO A 22 -11.87 14.05 -2.79
CA PRO A 22 -11.37 12.85 -3.47
C PRO A 22 -9.85 12.62 -3.33
N CYS A 23 -9.19 13.21 -2.34
CA CYS A 23 -7.73 13.22 -2.16
C CYS A 23 -7.10 11.92 -1.59
N CYS A 24 -7.71 10.76 -1.78
CA CYS A 24 -7.21 9.51 -1.14
C CYS A 24 -5.77 9.15 -1.53
N GLY A 25 -5.40 9.27 -2.82
CA GLY A 25 -4.03 9.02 -3.29
C GLY A 25 -3.04 10.10 -2.84
N ILE A 26 -3.49 11.35 -2.77
CA ILE A 26 -2.70 12.50 -2.28
C ILE A 26 -2.30 12.29 -0.82
N VAL A 27 -3.25 11.95 0.06
CA VAL A 27 -2.94 11.73 1.48
C VAL A 27 -2.15 10.44 1.69
N ALA A 28 -2.39 9.39 0.90
CA ALA A 28 -1.61 8.16 0.96
C ALA A 28 -0.13 8.43 0.64
N LEU A 29 0.14 9.23 -0.40
CA LEU A 29 1.50 9.65 -0.75
C LEU A 29 2.14 10.56 0.31
N ALA A 30 1.37 11.50 0.88
CA ALA A 30 1.86 12.33 1.98
C ALA A 30 2.21 11.51 3.23
N MET A 31 1.43 10.47 3.52
CA MET A 31 1.74 9.49 4.58
C MET A 31 3.00 8.67 4.24
N ALA A 32 3.19 8.27 2.98
CA ALA A 32 4.36 7.50 2.54
C ALA A 32 5.68 8.27 2.74
N ALA A 33 5.64 9.61 2.64
CA ALA A 33 6.81 10.46 2.88
C ALA A 33 7.44 10.26 4.27
N GLN A 34 6.62 9.96 5.29
CA GLN A 34 7.08 9.69 6.65
C GLN A 34 7.98 8.45 6.72
N MET A 35 7.65 7.41 5.94
CA MET A 35 8.47 6.19 5.85
C MET A 35 9.79 6.45 5.13
N LEU A 36 9.79 7.34 4.14
CA LEU A 36 11.01 7.74 3.40
C LEU A 36 11.84 8.82 4.12
N SER A 37 11.42 9.27 5.31
CA SER A 37 12.03 10.42 6.01
C SER A 37 12.11 11.67 5.12
N LYS A 38 11.08 11.91 4.30
CA LYS A 38 10.92 13.10 3.45
C LYS A 38 9.82 13.98 4.03
N GLU A 39 9.98 15.28 3.92
CA GLU A 39 9.00 16.27 4.37
C GLU A 39 8.06 16.65 3.22
N THR A 40 6.74 16.56 3.44
CA THR A 40 5.71 17.06 2.52
C THR A 40 4.39 17.29 3.25
N THR A 41 3.45 17.96 2.58
CA THR A 41 2.06 18.09 3.05
C THR A 41 1.09 17.63 1.98
N ALA A 42 -0.09 17.16 2.38
CA ALA A 42 -1.15 16.79 1.43
C ALA A 42 -1.49 17.96 0.48
N SER A 43 -1.48 19.21 0.96
CA SER A 43 -1.70 20.40 0.13
C SER A 43 -0.60 20.61 -0.90
N HIS A 44 0.66 20.35 -0.54
CA HIS A 44 1.76 20.43 -1.51
C HIS A 44 1.63 19.34 -2.58
N VAL A 45 1.37 18.09 -2.18
CA VAL A 45 1.15 16.96 -3.10
C VAL A 45 -0.03 17.25 -4.05
N LEU A 46 -1.15 17.77 -3.53
CA LEU A 46 -2.31 18.16 -4.33
C LEU A 46 -1.96 19.21 -5.38
N LYS A 47 -1.28 20.30 -4.95
CA LYS A 47 -0.87 21.38 -5.85
C LYS A 47 0.07 20.87 -6.96
N THR A 48 1.00 19.98 -6.62
CA THR A 48 1.89 19.35 -7.61
C THR A 48 1.09 18.48 -8.59
N SER A 49 0.13 17.69 -8.09
CA SER A 49 -0.75 16.87 -8.92
C SER A 49 -1.58 17.68 -9.92
N GLN A 50 -2.10 18.83 -9.48
CA GLN A 50 -2.84 19.76 -10.33
C GLN A 50 -1.93 20.41 -11.39
N ASN A 51 -0.73 20.85 -11.00
CA ASN A 51 0.24 21.43 -11.94
C ASN A 51 0.70 20.45 -13.03
N LEU A 52 0.77 19.15 -12.71
CA LEU A 52 1.08 18.08 -13.66
C LEU A 52 -0.12 17.68 -14.53
N GLY A 53 -1.31 18.23 -14.28
CA GLY A 53 -2.54 17.88 -15.00
C GLY A 53 -3.05 16.49 -14.67
N PHE A 54 -2.69 15.92 -13.51
CA PHE A 54 -3.13 14.58 -13.09
C PHE A 54 -4.45 14.60 -12.33
N SER A 55 -4.88 15.77 -11.86
CA SER A 55 -6.04 15.92 -11.00
C SER A 55 -6.63 17.33 -11.07
N LEU A 56 -7.94 17.46 -10.95
CA LEU A 56 -8.63 18.75 -10.76
C LEU A 56 -8.79 19.08 -9.27
N GLN A 57 -9.16 18.09 -8.45
CA GLN A 57 -9.52 18.32 -7.03
C GLN A 57 -8.93 17.28 -6.05
N GLY A 58 -8.09 16.37 -6.54
CA GLY A 58 -7.32 15.39 -5.76
C GLY A 58 -7.52 13.94 -6.16
N GLU A 59 -8.44 13.68 -7.10
CA GLU A 59 -8.62 12.36 -7.71
C GLU A 59 -7.34 11.88 -8.41
N LEU A 60 -7.04 10.58 -8.30
CA LEU A 60 -5.91 9.94 -8.96
C LEU A 60 -6.34 8.56 -9.49
N PHE A 61 -6.57 8.49 -10.81
CA PHE A 61 -7.07 7.30 -11.50
C PHE A 61 -5.98 6.46 -12.21
N SER A 62 -4.70 6.81 -12.03
CA SER A 62 -3.58 6.13 -12.67
C SER A 62 -2.45 5.89 -11.67
N ALA A 63 -2.01 4.64 -11.56
CA ALA A 63 -0.85 4.28 -10.75
C ALA A 63 0.44 4.92 -11.30
N TYR A 64 0.55 5.10 -12.62
CA TYR A 64 1.67 5.78 -13.25
C TYR A 64 1.72 7.28 -12.91
N ASN A 65 0.55 7.94 -12.83
CA ASN A 65 0.49 9.33 -12.41
C ASN A 65 0.88 9.47 -10.94
N LEU A 66 0.42 8.57 -10.06
CA LEU A 66 0.81 8.59 -8.65
C LEU A 66 2.32 8.32 -8.46
N ALA A 67 2.88 7.37 -9.22
CA ALA A 67 4.31 7.09 -9.24
C ALA A 67 5.12 8.34 -9.66
N LYS A 68 4.74 8.98 -10.77
CA LYS A 68 5.37 10.21 -11.23
C LYS A 68 5.22 11.36 -10.23
N LEU A 69 4.05 11.49 -9.60
CA LEU A 69 3.79 12.48 -8.56
C LEU A 69 4.70 12.28 -7.34
N ALA A 70 4.97 11.02 -6.97
CA ALA A 70 5.87 10.68 -5.87
C ALA A 70 7.32 11.10 -6.19
N GLU A 71 7.80 10.85 -7.41
CA GLU A 71 9.12 11.30 -7.86
C GLU A 71 9.25 12.82 -7.81
N GLU A 72 8.23 13.54 -8.29
CA GLU A 72 8.24 15.01 -8.32
C GLU A 72 8.17 15.62 -6.93
N THR A 73 7.34 15.06 -6.04
CA THR A 73 7.08 15.64 -4.72
C THR A 73 8.11 15.23 -3.67
N LEU A 74 8.55 13.97 -3.69
CA LEU A 74 9.40 13.40 -2.64
C LEU A 74 10.87 13.26 -3.07
N LYS A 75 11.19 13.52 -4.35
CA LYS A 75 12.52 13.30 -4.92
C LYS A 75 13.04 11.90 -4.60
N CYS A 76 12.15 10.92 -4.81
CA CYS A 76 12.36 9.49 -4.61
C CYS A 76 12.36 8.78 -5.98
N THR A 77 12.63 7.47 -6.00
CA THR A 77 12.39 6.66 -7.20
C THR A 77 11.16 5.79 -7.01
N SER A 78 10.46 5.50 -8.10
CA SER A 78 9.20 4.76 -8.06
C SER A 78 9.17 3.64 -9.09
N GLU A 79 8.42 2.58 -8.79
CA GLU A 79 8.14 1.49 -9.74
C GLU A 79 6.66 1.12 -9.66
N VAL A 80 6.04 0.90 -10.82
CA VAL A 80 4.67 0.39 -10.93
C VAL A 80 4.75 -1.11 -11.21
N LEU A 81 4.39 -1.91 -10.22
CA LEU A 81 4.29 -3.36 -10.35
C LEU A 81 2.98 -3.76 -11.01
N ASP A 82 3.04 -4.69 -11.96
CA ASP A 82 1.86 -5.38 -12.48
C ASP A 82 1.68 -6.71 -11.76
N MET A 83 0.63 -6.82 -10.95
CA MET A 83 0.39 -7.99 -10.09
C MET A 83 0.01 -9.26 -10.84
N ARG A 84 -0.14 -9.19 -12.17
CA ARG A 84 -0.26 -10.38 -13.03
C ARG A 84 1.08 -11.06 -13.27
N ASP A 85 2.19 -10.34 -13.11
CA ASP A 85 3.53 -10.91 -13.12
C ASP A 85 3.80 -11.64 -11.79
N SER A 86 4.27 -12.89 -11.90
CA SER A 86 4.66 -13.71 -10.74
C SER A 86 5.75 -13.08 -9.90
N GLU A 87 6.67 -12.32 -10.50
CA GLU A 87 7.77 -11.67 -9.77
C GLU A 87 7.30 -10.42 -9.02
N SER A 88 6.26 -9.73 -9.49
CA SER A 88 5.70 -8.55 -8.81
C SER A 88 5.29 -8.82 -7.36
N LYS A 89 4.67 -9.98 -7.09
CA LYS A 89 4.32 -10.37 -5.71
C LYS A 89 5.57 -10.56 -4.84
N ARG A 90 6.65 -11.12 -5.41
CA ARG A 90 7.92 -11.30 -4.70
C ARG A 90 8.55 -9.95 -4.40
N SER A 91 8.58 -9.05 -5.38
CA SER A 91 9.07 -7.68 -5.23
C SER A 91 8.28 -6.90 -4.18
N LEU A 92 6.95 -6.98 -4.19
CA LEU A 92 6.08 -6.38 -3.17
C LEU A 92 6.43 -6.84 -1.75
N LEU A 93 6.54 -8.15 -1.52
CA LEU A 93 6.83 -8.71 -0.20
C LEU A 93 8.26 -8.39 0.27
N ARG A 94 9.24 -8.42 -0.65
CA ARG A 94 10.61 -7.94 -0.38
C ARG A 94 10.62 -6.47 0.02
N HIS A 95 9.82 -5.63 -0.65
CA HIS A 95 9.73 -4.21 -0.40
C HIS A 95 9.15 -3.91 1.00
N LEU A 96 8.04 -4.57 1.36
CA LEU A 96 7.44 -4.48 2.70
C LEU A 96 8.40 -4.96 3.79
N ALA A 97 9.12 -6.05 3.53
CA ALA A 97 10.11 -6.60 4.46
C ALA A 97 11.35 -5.71 4.64
N ASN A 98 11.55 -4.71 3.77
CA ASN A 98 12.55 -3.65 3.94
C ASN A 98 11.97 -2.39 4.61
N SER A 99 10.74 -2.44 5.14
CA SER A 99 10.04 -1.28 5.70
C SER A 99 9.87 -0.11 4.71
N HIS A 100 9.81 -0.41 3.41
CA HIS A 100 9.57 0.60 2.39
C HIS A 100 8.08 0.75 2.08
N PRO A 101 7.61 1.97 1.74
CA PRO A 101 6.20 2.24 1.54
C PRO A 101 5.68 1.67 0.22
N VAL A 102 4.48 1.11 0.27
CA VAL A 102 3.75 0.64 -0.90
C VAL A 102 2.41 1.35 -0.99
N LEU A 103 2.10 1.92 -2.14
CA LEU A 103 0.81 2.55 -2.41
C LEU A 103 -0.02 1.60 -3.28
N VAL A 104 -1.21 1.25 -2.79
CA VAL A 104 -2.09 0.28 -3.44
C VAL A 104 -3.46 0.90 -3.68
N PRO A 105 -3.95 0.91 -4.94
CA PRO A 105 -5.34 1.18 -5.20
C PRO A 105 -6.15 -0.10 -4.95
N TYR A 106 -7.27 0.02 -4.27
CA TYR A 106 -8.16 -1.11 -3.98
C TYR A 106 -9.60 -0.63 -3.89
N ASP A 107 -10.55 -1.56 -3.90
CA ASP A 107 -11.97 -1.24 -3.78
C ASP A 107 -12.35 -1.28 -2.29
N GLY A 108 -12.65 -0.12 -1.70
CA GLY A 108 -12.84 0.03 -0.25
C GLY A 108 -14.31 -0.08 0.19
N ASP A 109 -14.62 -0.96 1.13
CA ASP A 109 -15.96 -1.04 1.71
C ASP A 109 -16.21 0.00 2.82
N GLY A 110 -17.42 0.03 3.38
CA GLY A 110 -17.80 0.97 4.45
C GLY A 110 -16.98 0.85 5.74
N ASN A 111 -16.39 -0.32 6.00
CA ASN A 111 -15.43 -0.55 7.09
C ASN A 111 -13.96 -0.33 6.67
N ASN A 112 -13.74 0.17 5.46
CA ASN A 112 -12.45 0.37 4.78
C ASN A 112 -11.73 -0.93 4.37
N ALA A 113 -12.32 -2.11 4.57
CA ALA A 113 -11.72 -3.36 4.13
C ALA A 113 -11.80 -3.51 2.59
N PRO A 114 -10.90 -4.32 2.00
CA PRO A 114 -10.99 -4.66 0.58
C PRO A 114 -12.30 -5.37 0.24
N CYS A 115 -12.95 -4.95 -0.84
CA CYS A 115 -14.16 -5.56 -1.39
C CYS A 115 -14.05 -5.76 -2.91
N LEU A 116 -15.14 -6.25 -3.52
CA LEU A 116 -15.21 -6.59 -4.95
C LEU A 116 -16.44 -5.94 -5.59
N LYS A 117 -16.43 -4.61 -5.74
CA LYS A 117 -17.52 -3.78 -6.29
C LYS A 117 -17.11 -3.11 -7.62
N ASN A 118 -16.35 -3.83 -8.45
CA ASN A 118 -15.91 -3.44 -9.79
C ASN A 118 -15.05 -2.16 -9.88
N GLY A 119 -14.57 -1.64 -8.75
CA GLY A 119 -13.86 -0.35 -8.68
C GLY A 119 -14.75 0.85 -8.34
N HIS A 120 -16.05 0.64 -8.12
CA HIS A 120 -16.98 1.73 -7.77
C HIS A 120 -16.66 2.40 -6.43
N LYS A 121 -15.93 1.72 -5.55
CA LYS A 121 -15.39 2.30 -4.31
C LYS A 121 -13.86 2.35 -4.33
N ALA A 122 -13.26 2.50 -5.51
CA ALA A 122 -11.82 2.63 -5.68
C ALA A 122 -11.25 3.70 -4.73
N HIS A 123 -10.18 3.33 -4.07
CA HIS A 123 -9.53 4.08 -3.00
C HIS A 123 -8.05 3.74 -2.95
N TRP A 124 -7.22 4.67 -2.47
CA TRP A 124 -5.80 4.45 -2.25
C TRP A 124 -5.50 4.18 -0.78
N ALA A 125 -4.63 3.21 -0.52
CA ALA A 125 -4.05 2.95 0.79
C ALA A 125 -2.52 2.95 0.73
N LEU A 126 -1.90 3.30 1.84
CA LEU A 126 -0.49 3.07 2.13
C LEU A 126 -0.36 1.76 2.90
N LEU A 127 0.50 0.86 2.44
CA LEU A 127 0.94 -0.28 3.22
C LEU A 127 2.22 0.06 3.96
N THR A 128 2.23 -0.22 5.26
CA THR A 128 3.31 0.16 6.18
C THR A 128 4.10 -1.04 6.71
N GLY A 129 3.69 -2.25 6.33
CA GLY A 129 4.34 -3.47 6.78
C GLY A 129 3.49 -4.73 6.56
N PHE A 130 3.86 -5.81 7.24
CA PHE A 130 3.25 -7.13 7.09
C PHE A 130 3.15 -7.89 8.41
N LEU A 131 2.29 -8.91 8.41
CA LEU A 131 2.24 -9.98 9.40
C LEU A 131 2.24 -11.31 8.64
N ALA A 132 3.19 -12.20 8.91
CA ALA A 132 3.34 -13.46 8.19
C ALA A 132 3.44 -14.65 9.14
N SER A 133 2.82 -15.77 8.79
CA SER A 133 3.03 -17.05 9.48
C SER A 133 4.25 -17.77 8.93
N LEU A 134 5.20 -18.12 9.79
CA LEU A 134 6.47 -18.74 9.41
C LEU A 134 6.73 -20.03 10.20
N PRO A 135 7.32 -21.08 9.60
CA PRO A 135 7.67 -22.31 10.30
C PRO A 135 8.85 -22.10 11.26
N LYS A 136 8.84 -22.73 12.44
CA LYS A 136 10.06 -22.86 13.28
C LYS A 136 11.03 -23.92 12.72
N PRO A 137 12.36 -23.74 12.92
CA PRO A 137 13.01 -22.57 13.53
C PRO A 137 13.07 -21.39 12.55
N LEU A 138 12.86 -20.16 13.02
CA LEU A 138 13.38 -19.01 12.27
C LEU A 138 14.88 -19.01 12.45
N GLU A 139 15.61 -18.99 11.34
CA GLU A 139 17.01 -18.58 11.35
C GLU A 139 17.05 -17.07 11.60
N ILE A 140 16.81 -16.69 12.86
CA ILE A 140 17.01 -15.34 13.35
C ILE A 140 18.51 -15.17 13.47
N ASN A 141 19.16 -14.72 12.40
CA ASN A 141 20.51 -14.20 12.53
C ASN A 141 20.48 -13.08 13.58
N ASN A 142 21.44 -13.07 14.51
CA ASN A 142 21.57 -12.12 15.63
C ASN A 142 21.55 -10.61 15.22
N SER A 143 21.45 -10.31 13.93
CA SER A 143 21.31 -8.99 13.34
C SER A 143 19.89 -8.40 13.41
N LEU A 144 18.86 -9.21 13.68
CA LEU A 144 17.48 -8.75 13.74
C LEU A 144 17.07 -8.46 15.18
N ASP A 145 16.70 -7.20 15.45
CA ASP A 145 16.08 -6.78 16.71
C ASP A 145 14.63 -7.27 16.73
N ILE A 146 14.44 -8.55 17.11
CA ILE A 146 13.15 -9.22 17.23
C ILE A 146 12.79 -9.34 18.70
N THR A 147 11.57 -8.93 19.05
CA THR A 147 11.02 -9.11 20.39
C THR A 147 9.74 -9.90 20.36
N GLU A 148 9.61 -10.89 21.24
CA GLU A 148 8.36 -11.62 21.44
C GLU A 148 7.31 -10.69 22.08
N ASP A 149 6.08 -10.80 21.61
CA ASP A 149 4.92 -10.15 22.20
C ASP A 149 4.56 -10.83 23.52
N THR A 150 4.41 -10.05 24.59
CA THR A 150 4.16 -10.60 25.93
C THR A 150 2.72 -11.03 26.14
N GLU A 151 1.78 -10.57 25.30
CA GLU A 151 0.35 -10.84 25.43
C GLU A 151 -0.13 -11.87 24.38
N LEU A 152 0.47 -11.85 23.19
CA LEU A 152 0.06 -12.68 22.06
C LEU A 152 1.16 -13.67 21.67
N CYS A 153 1.28 -14.80 22.35
CA CYS A 153 2.20 -15.86 21.93
C CYS A 153 1.57 -16.71 20.78
N PRO A 154 2.30 -17.05 19.69
CA PRO A 154 3.72 -16.82 19.40
C PRO A 154 3.97 -15.68 18.39
N LEU A 155 3.60 -14.43 18.72
CA LEU A 155 3.86 -13.24 17.92
C LEU A 155 5.23 -12.65 18.22
N TYR A 156 5.94 -12.25 17.18
CA TYR A 156 7.25 -11.61 17.24
C TYR A 156 7.24 -10.33 16.42
N HIS A 157 7.84 -9.27 16.94
CA HIS A 157 7.90 -7.95 16.30
C HIS A 157 9.32 -7.61 15.87
N ILE A 158 9.49 -7.13 14.63
CA ILE A 158 10.74 -6.58 14.13
C ILE A 158 10.82 -5.09 14.48
N LYS A 159 11.82 -4.69 15.26
CA LYS A 159 12.07 -3.28 15.64
C LYS A 159 13.08 -2.57 14.75
N SER A 160 13.93 -3.33 14.06
CA SER A 160 15.00 -2.76 13.23
C SER A 160 14.46 -2.10 11.97
N LYS A 161 14.96 -0.90 11.66
CA LYS A 161 14.77 -0.22 10.37
C LYS A 161 15.70 -0.77 9.26
N LYS A 162 16.59 -1.71 9.58
CA LYS A 162 17.50 -2.31 8.60
C LYS A 162 16.78 -3.39 7.79
N SER A 163 17.25 -3.60 6.57
CA SER A 163 16.75 -4.68 5.71
C SER A 163 16.74 -6.01 6.43
N VAL A 164 15.62 -6.72 6.31
CA VAL A 164 15.40 -8.00 6.97
C VAL A 164 15.77 -9.11 5.98
N PRO A 165 16.77 -9.96 6.23
CA PRO A 165 17.15 -11.05 5.31
C PRO A 165 16.07 -12.15 5.16
N LEU A 166 14.93 -12.01 5.82
CA LEU A 166 13.81 -12.97 5.82
C LEU A 166 12.89 -12.82 4.60
N HIS A 167 13.26 -12.02 3.60
CA HIS A 167 12.45 -11.79 2.41
C HIS A 167 11.92 -13.08 1.78
N ASP A 168 12.79 -14.07 1.55
CA ASP A 168 12.37 -15.31 0.87
C ASP A 168 11.47 -16.19 1.74
N GLN A 169 11.62 -16.13 3.08
CA GLN A 169 10.72 -16.82 4.02
C GLN A 169 9.33 -16.19 4.01
N ILE A 170 9.26 -14.85 3.96
CA ILE A 170 8.00 -14.11 3.85
C ILE A 170 7.34 -14.37 2.49
N VAL A 171 8.11 -14.36 1.41
CA VAL A 171 7.64 -14.66 0.05
C VAL A 171 7.09 -16.08 -0.06
N GLY A 172 7.70 -17.04 0.65
CA GLY A 172 7.24 -18.43 0.71
C GLY A 172 6.07 -18.68 1.67
N SER A 173 5.66 -17.69 2.47
CA SER A 173 4.57 -17.84 3.43
C SER A 173 3.21 -17.89 2.71
N PRO A 174 2.35 -18.89 3.02
CA PRO A 174 1.01 -18.95 2.45
C PRO A 174 0.08 -17.86 3.00
N ASP A 175 0.32 -17.44 4.25
CA ASP A 175 -0.56 -16.55 5.01
C ASP A 175 0.17 -15.26 5.36
N VAL A 176 0.03 -14.28 4.45
CA VAL A 176 0.55 -12.92 4.64
C VAL A 176 -0.61 -11.94 4.75
N PHE A 177 -0.56 -11.14 5.81
CA PHE A 177 -1.39 -9.98 6.03
C PHE A 177 -0.55 -8.71 5.88
N VAL A 178 -1.19 -7.61 5.53
CA VAL A 178 -0.55 -6.30 5.37
C VAL A 178 -1.21 -5.25 6.24
N TYR A 179 -0.39 -4.40 6.84
CA TYR A 179 -0.85 -3.21 7.56
C TYR A 179 -1.17 -2.12 6.55
N GLY A 180 -2.40 -1.61 6.56
CA GLY A 180 -2.90 -0.59 5.64
C GLY A 180 -3.43 0.64 6.36
N ILE A 181 -3.13 1.82 5.82
CA ILE A 181 -3.62 3.13 6.29
C ILE A 181 -4.21 3.88 5.09
N GLN A 182 -5.32 4.59 5.30
CA GLN A 182 -6.04 5.30 4.23
C GLN A 182 -6.75 6.55 4.77
N GLY A 183 -7.08 7.50 3.88
CA GLY A 183 -7.51 8.86 4.25
C GLY A 183 -8.85 9.04 4.98
N LYS A 184 -9.71 8.02 5.04
CA LYS A 184 -11.04 8.05 5.70
C LYS A 184 -11.00 7.55 7.15
N SER A 185 -9.83 7.13 7.66
CA SER A 185 -9.70 6.58 9.01
C SER A 185 -8.37 6.95 9.64
N ARG A 186 -8.36 7.05 10.97
CA ARG A 186 -7.13 7.17 11.77
C ARG A 186 -6.57 5.83 12.23
N ASN A 187 -7.30 4.75 11.97
CA ASN A 187 -6.93 3.43 12.45
C ASN A 187 -6.11 2.69 11.38
N VAL A 188 -5.05 2.03 11.83
CA VAL A 188 -4.33 1.03 11.03
C VAL A 188 -5.24 -0.17 10.86
N SER A 189 -5.36 -0.67 9.64
CA SER A 189 -6.10 -1.90 9.32
C SER A 189 -5.12 -3.03 9.02
N LEU A 190 -5.55 -4.27 9.25
CA LEU A 190 -4.80 -5.47 8.89
C LEU A 190 -5.66 -6.30 7.93
N TRP A 191 -5.15 -6.55 6.72
CA TRP A 191 -5.90 -7.26 5.68
C TRP A 191 -5.12 -8.47 5.17
N PRO A 192 -5.79 -9.60 4.85
CA PRO A 192 -5.14 -10.67 4.09
C PRO A 192 -4.67 -10.12 2.75
N LEU A 193 -3.40 -10.35 2.40
CA LEU A 193 -2.81 -9.82 1.17
C LEU A 193 -3.58 -10.31 -0.07
N HIS A 194 -4.02 -11.58 -0.07
CA HIS A 194 -4.77 -12.13 -1.20
C HIS A 194 -6.11 -11.40 -1.44
N ASN A 195 -6.81 -10.98 -0.38
CA ASN A 195 -8.06 -10.22 -0.51
C ASN A 195 -7.79 -8.82 -1.07
N LEU A 196 -6.73 -8.16 -0.61
CA LEU A 196 -6.32 -6.85 -1.12
C LEU A 196 -5.95 -6.92 -2.61
N LEU A 197 -5.16 -7.93 -3.02
CA LEU A 197 -4.79 -8.13 -4.41
C LEU A 197 -6.00 -8.47 -5.30
N ALA A 198 -6.93 -9.30 -4.80
CA ALA A 198 -8.19 -9.57 -5.52
C ALA A 198 -9.02 -8.30 -5.70
N SER A 199 -9.06 -7.44 -4.68
CA SER A 199 -9.73 -6.13 -4.75
C SER A 199 -9.08 -5.18 -5.76
N ASN A 200 -7.75 -5.11 -5.78
CA ASN A 200 -6.97 -4.36 -6.78
C ASN A 200 -7.18 -4.88 -8.22
N ALA A 201 -7.26 -6.20 -8.40
CA ALA A 201 -7.55 -6.84 -9.69
C ALA A 201 -9.01 -6.65 -10.15
N ASN A 202 -9.87 -6.10 -9.29
CA ASN A 202 -11.27 -5.81 -9.53
C ASN A 202 -11.53 -4.33 -9.91
N LEU A 203 -10.50 -3.48 -9.98
CA LEU A 203 -10.65 -2.07 -10.35
C LEU A 203 -10.84 -1.91 -11.87
N ARG A 204 -12.03 -2.20 -12.38
CA ARG A 204 -12.31 -2.25 -13.82
C ARG A 204 -12.86 -0.93 -14.36
N GLU A 205 -13.72 -0.27 -13.59
CA GLU A 205 -14.39 0.94 -14.03
C GLU A 205 -14.53 1.97 -12.90
N VAL A 206 -14.73 3.21 -13.29
CA VAL A 206 -15.05 4.30 -12.36
C VAL A 206 -16.51 4.13 -11.92
N ASP A 207 -16.85 4.55 -10.70
CA ASP A 207 -18.25 4.62 -10.26
C ASP A 207 -19.08 5.43 -11.27
N PRO A 208 -20.21 4.89 -11.79
CA PRO A 208 -20.99 5.57 -12.83
C PRO A 208 -21.46 6.98 -12.44
N ASN A 209 -21.67 7.26 -11.15
CA ASN A 209 -22.05 8.61 -10.73
C ASN A 209 -20.88 9.58 -10.88
N ARG A 210 -19.65 9.13 -10.58
CA ARG A 210 -18.44 9.95 -10.81
C ARG A 210 -18.14 10.12 -12.29
N GLU A 211 -18.39 9.10 -13.09
CA GLU A 211 -18.21 9.16 -14.53
C GLU A 211 -19.19 10.15 -15.19
N ALA A 212 -20.42 10.25 -14.67
CA ALA A 212 -21.41 11.24 -15.12
C ALA A 212 -21.04 12.70 -14.78
N GLU A 213 -20.14 12.92 -13.81
CA GLU A 213 -19.64 14.23 -13.41
C GLU A 213 -18.43 14.65 -14.27
N THR A 214 -18.64 14.75 -15.58
CA THR A 214 -17.57 14.86 -16.60
C THR A 214 -16.61 16.03 -16.41
N ASP A 215 -17.02 17.11 -15.76
CA ASP A 215 -16.21 18.31 -15.53
C ASP A 215 -15.51 18.33 -14.15
N GLN A 216 -15.75 17.32 -13.30
CA GLN A 216 -15.20 17.27 -11.94
C GLN A 216 -13.96 16.37 -11.79
N TYR A 217 -13.72 15.48 -12.76
CA TYR A 217 -12.73 14.42 -12.63
C TYR A 217 -11.95 14.19 -13.94
N LEU A 218 -10.62 14.06 -13.83
CA LEU A 218 -9.78 13.67 -14.97
C LEU A 218 -9.73 12.15 -15.14
N ILE A 219 -10.78 11.60 -15.76
CA ILE A 219 -10.85 10.16 -16.08
C ILE A 219 -10.10 9.88 -17.39
N PRO A 220 -9.20 8.87 -17.44
CA PRO A 220 -8.54 8.50 -18.69
C PRO A 220 -9.55 8.07 -19.77
N GLN A 221 -9.31 8.44 -21.03
CA GLN A 221 -10.24 8.16 -22.14
C GLN A 221 -10.53 6.66 -22.34
N GLU A 222 -9.54 5.79 -22.07
CA GLU A 222 -9.68 4.34 -22.15
C GLU A 222 -10.20 3.70 -20.84
N GLY A 223 -10.64 4.53 -19.88
CA GLY A 223 -10.99 4.10 -18.54
C GLY A 223 -9.78 3.80 -17.65
N ILE A 224 -10.03 3.21 -16.49
CA ILE A 224 -9.01 3.01 -15.44
C ILE A 224 -8.33 1.64 -15.50
N GLN A 225 -8.89 0.69 -16.25
CA GLN A 225 -8.48 -0.71 -16.16
C GLN A 225 -6.99 -0.90 -16.54
N SER A 226 -6.51 -0.26 -17.61
CA SER A 226 -5.11 -0.41 -18.04
C SER A 226 -4.11 0.25 -17.08
N VAL A 227 -4.52 1.30 -16.38
CA VAL A 227 -3.66 2.18 -15.58
C VAL A 227 -3.76 1.99 -14.06
N LEU A 228 -4.78 1.28 -13.58
CA LEU A 228 -5.06 1.10 -12.15
C LEU A 228 -5.27 -0.37 -11.75
N CYS A 229 -5.94 -1.16 -12.61
CA CYS A 229 -6.20 -2.56 -12.34
C CYS A 229 -4.91 -3.39 -12.31
N ASN A 230 -4.74 -4.22 -11.28
CA ASN A 230 -3.52 -4.99 -11.04
C ASN A 230 -2.25 -4.13 -10.86
N LYS A 231 -2.37 -2.81 -10.64
CA LYS A 231 -1.22 -1.93 -10.48
C LYS A 231 -1.01 -1.59 -9.02
N ILE A 232 0.25 -1.66 -8.58
CA ILE A 232 0.71 -1.25 -7.25
C ILE A 232 1.95 -0.38 -7.44
N VAL A 233 2.09 0.68 -6.64
CA VAL A 233 3.26 1.56 -6.69
C VAL A 233 4.15 1.27 -5.49
N ILE A 234 5.42 1.00 -5.73
CA ILE A 234 6.45 0.88 -4.69
C ILE A 234 7.40 2.09 -4.78
N LEU A 235 7.86 2.61 -3.63
CA LEU A 235 8.72 3.79 -3.60
C LEU A 235 10.04 3.47 -2.89
N HIS A 236 11.13 3.97 -3.44
CA HIS A 236 12.47 3.81 -2.89
C HIS A 236 13.04 5.17 -2.50
N SER A 237 13.74 5.21 -1.35
CA SER A 237 14.31 6.43 -0.75
C SER A 237 15.27 7.21 -1.64
#